data_AF-A0A7X9EJ04-F1
#
_entry.id   AF-A0A7X9EJ04-F1
#
_cell.length_a   1.000
_cell.length_b   1.000
_cell.length_c   1.000
_cell.angle_alpha   90.00
_cell.angle_beta   90.00
_cell.angle_gamma   90.00
#
_symmetry.space_group_name_H-M   'P 1'
#
loop_
_entity.id
_entity.type
_entity.pdbx_description
1 polymer ?
#
loop_
_entity_poly.entity_id
_entity_poly.type
_entity_poly.pdbx_seq_one_letter_code
_entity_poly.pdbx_strand_id
1 'polypeptide(L)'
;KSDENISLTPNITSGSATSGCIFLAKGNIYIKGGDYLSGGSSEVKYDRIDGFLIAEDTIEVEYVDEEQVTRDGIEIFGGLVGLGNHTSSTPAIDIKRDLRLFNYSYPAVLVSTSEKYAKMSKIFFATEAPMYKQEIGFKGL
;
A
#
# COMPACT_ATOMS: atom_id res chain seq x y z
N LYS A 1 7.35 -14.95 -2.00
CA LYS A 1 7.66 -15.19 -0.57
C LYS A 1 9.14 -14.92 -0.36
N SER A 2 9.49 -14.18 0.69
CA SER A 2 10.87 -13.94 1.15
C SER A 2 10.98 -14.33 2.63
N ASP A 3 12.09 -14.95 3.02
CA ASP A 3 12.44 -15.15 4.43
C ASP A 3 13.09 -13.91 5.06
N GLU A 4 13.30 -12.86 4.27
CA GLU A 4 13.83 -11.56 4.69
C GLU A 4 12.82 -10.44 4.34
N ASN A 5 13.32 -9.22 4.16
CA ASN A 5 12.55 -8.07 3.70
C ASN A 5 12.17 -8.20 2.21
N ILE A 6 11.15 -7.47 1.80
CA ILE A 6 10.81 -7.24 0.39
C ILE A 6 10.80 -5.74 0.13
N SER A 7 11.46 -5.30 -0.94
CA SER A 7 11.33 -3.94 -1.46
C SER A 7 10.54 -3.98 -2.76
N LEU A 8 9.44 -3.23 -2.81
CA LEU A 8 8.56 -3.12 -3.97
C LEU A 8 8.70 -1.73 -4.58
N THR A 9 9.18 -1.67 -5.81
CA THR A 9 8.98 -0.51 -6.67
C THR A 9 7.59 -0.64 -7.29
N PRO A 10 6.74 0.41 -7.23
CA PRO A 10 5.40 0.39 -7.81
C PRO A 10 5.37 0.16 -9.34
N ASN A 11 4.17 0.20 -9.92
CA ASN A 11 3.85 -0.21 -11.30
C ASN A 11 3.82 -1.74 -11.49
N ILE A 12 3.48 -2.45 -10.40
CA ILE A 12 3.21 -3.89 -10.42
C ILE A 12 1.75 -4.08 -10.79
N THR A 13 1.48 -4.62 -11.98
CA THR A 13 0.12 -4.84 -12.48
C THR A 13 -0.18 -6.32 -12.67
N SER A 14 -1.43 -6.72 -12.46
CA SER A 14 -1.85 -8.10 -12.72
C SER A 14 -1.88 -8.38 -14.22
N GLY A 15 -1.36 -9.53 -14.64
CA GLY A 15 -1.33 -9.93 -16.05
C GLY A 15 -2.70 -10.30 -16.63
N SER A 16 -3.71 -10.50 -15.78
CA SER A 16 -5.10 -10.78 -16.17
C SER A 16 -6.08 -10.44 -15.05
N ALA A 17 -7.37 -10.33 -15.38
CA ALA A 17 -8.44 -10.08 -14.40
C ALA A 17 -8.56 -11.16 -13.31
N THR A 18 -8.11 -12.39 -13.60
CA THR A 18 -8.21 -13.55 -12.70
C THR A 18 -6.89 -13.88 -11.98
N SER A 19 -5.80 -13.21 -12.33
CA SER A 19 -4.51 -13.37 -11.65
C SER A 19 -4.34 -12.30 -10.56
N GLY A 20 -3.69 -12.69 -9.47
CA GLY A 20 -3.33 -11.82 -8.36
C GLY A 20 -1.99 -12.23 -7.78
N CYS A 21 -1.26 -11.27 -7.23
CA CYS A 21 0.02 -11.52 -6.58
C CYS A 21 -0.14 -11.44 -5.05
N ILE A 22 0.55 -12.33 -4.33
CA ILE A 22 0.71 -12.23 -2.88
C ILE A 22 2.18 -12.03 -2.58
N PHE A 23 2.49 -10.92 -1.90
CA PHE A 23 3.81 -10.64 -1.36
C PHE A 23 3.82 -11.05 0.10
N LEU A 24 4.66 -12.01 0.45
CA LEU A 24 4.79 -12.52 1.81
C LEU A 24 6.25 -12.36 2.26
N ALA A 25 6.47 -11.52 3.27
CA ALA A 25 7.77 -11.27 3.87
C ALA A 25 7.77 -11.69 5.35
N LYS A 26 8.83 -12.39 5.79
CA LYS A 26 9.11 -12.58 7.23
C LYS A 26 9.66 -11.31 7.89
N GLY A 27 10.29 -10.44 7.12
CA GLY A 27 10.69 -9.12 7.57
C GLY A 27 9.67 -8.05 7.19
N ASN A 28 10.18 -6.87 6.87
CA ASN A 28 9.42 -5.72 6.43
C ASN A 28 9.08 -5.80 4.94
N ILE A 29 7.99 -5.14 4.55
CA ILE A 29 7.75 -4.76 3.16
C ILE A 29 7.93 -3.25 3.03
N TYR A 30 8.82 -2.83 2.15
CA TYR A 30 9.05 -1.43 1.80
C TYR A 30 8.40 -1.11 0.46
N ILE A 31 7.42 -0.21 0.44
CA ILE A 31 6.81 0.31 -0.77
C ILE A 31 7.54 1.60 -1.13
N LYS A 32 8.34 1.52 -2.19
CA LYS A 32 9.19 2.61 -2.67
C LYS A 32 8.42 3.55 -3.60
N GLY A 33 9.11 4.57 -4.10
CA GLY A 33 8.61 5.44 -5.18
C GLY A 33 8.72 4.75 -6.53
N GLY A 34 7.72 4.98 -7.38
CA GLY A 34 7.73 4.60 -8.79
C GLY A 34 8.30 5.71 -9.68
N ASP A 35 7.86 5.69 -10.94
CA ASP A 35 8.07 6.81 -11.85
C ASP A 35 7.19 7.99 -11.42
N TYR A 36 7.69 9.22 -11.50
CA TYR A 36 6.86 10.39 -11.17
C TYR A 36 5.75 10.60 -12.21
N LEU A 37 4.50 10.57 -11.76
CA LEU A 37 3.28 10.64 -12.59
C LEU A 37 2.52 11.96 -12.43
N SER A 38 2.60 12.58 -11.25
CA SER A 38 1.88 13.82 -10.94
C SER A 38 2.35 14.95 -11.85
N GLY A 39 1.44 15.87 -12.17
CA GLY A 39 1.63 16.90 -13.19
C GLY A 39 1.44 18.30 -12.64
N GLY A 40 2.50 19.10 -12.59
CA GLY A 40 2.41 20.51 -12.20
C GLY A 40 1.82 20.74 -10.81
N SER A 41 1.11 21.85 -10.64
CA SER A 41 0.62 22.31 -9.33
C SER A 41 -0.83 21.92 -9.03
N SER A 42 -1.45 20.99 -9.75
CA SER A 42 -2.87 20.65 -9.54
C SER A 42 -3.29 19.22 -9.89
N GLU A 43 -2.39 18.40 -10.45
CA GLU A 43 -2.73 17.03 -10.86
C GLU A 43 -2.01 16.02 -9.96
N VAL A 44 -2.77 15.40 -9.05
CA VAL A 44 -2.31 14.27 -8.24
C VAL A 44 -2.54 12.98 -9.02
N LYS A 45 -1.47 12.21 -9.20
CA LYS A 45 -1.53 10.84 -9.74
C LYS A 45 -1.05 9.84 -8.70
N TYR A 46 -1.27 8.56 -9.00
CA TYR A 46 -0.98 7.47 -8.09
C TYR A 46 -0.14 6.43 -8.82
N ASP A 47 0.94 6.03 -8.17
CA ASP A 47 1.60 4.76 -8.44
C ASP A 47 0.65 3.60 -8.14
N ARG A 48 0.86 2.42 -8.75
CA ARG A 48 -0.04 1.28 -8.55
C ARG A 48 0.67 -0.03 -8.21
N ILE A 49 0.12 -0.76 -7.24
CA ILE A 49 0.49 -2.14 -6.91
C ILE A 49 -0.78 -3.00 -6.89
N ASP A 50 -0.88 -3.93 -7.84
CA ASP A 50 -1.84 -5.02 -7.80
C ASP A 50 -1.28 -6.16 -6.95
N GLY A 51 -1.71 -6.25 -5.69
CA GLY A 51 -1.26 -7.33 -4.83
C GLY A 51 -1.84 -7.32 -3.42
N PHE A 52 -1.75 -8.47 -2.77
CA PHE A 52 -2.01 -8.62 -1.34
C PHE A 52 -0.67 -8.75 -0.61
N LEU A 53 -0.34 -7.77 0.23
CA LEU A 53 0.96 -7.64 0.89
C LEU A 53 0.82 -8.08 2.35
N ILE A 54 1.67 -9.00 2.78
CA ILE A 54 1.69 -9.56 4.13
C ILE A 54 3.13 -9.50 4.65
N ALA A 55 3.34 -8.75 5.72
CA ALA A 55 4.61 -8.69 6.45
C ALA A 55 4.41 -9.25 7.87
N GLU A 56 5.32 -10.11 8.32
CA GLU A 56 5.34 -10.51 9.73
C GLU A 56 5.73 -9.34 10.66
N ASP A 57 6.41 -8.32 10.12
CA ASP A 57 6.74 -7.11 10.86
C ASP A 57 5.99 -5.89 10.30
N THR A 58 6.66 -4.88 9.77
CA THR A 58 6.03 -3.63 9.29
C THR A 58 5.91 -3.58 7.77
N ILE A 59 4.80 -3.01 7.29
CA ILE A 59 4.68 -2.50 5.92
C ILE A 59 4.93 -0.99 5.96
N GLU A 60 6.02 -0.54 5.35
CA GLU A 60 6.38 0.87 5.26
C GLU A 60 6.06 1.41 3.86
N VAL A 61 5.25 2.47 3.80
CA VAL A 61 5.05 3.28 2.60
C VAL A 61 6.01 4.46 2.66
N GLU A 62 7.06 4.41 1.84
CA GLU A 62 8.17 5.36 1.92
C GLU A 62 7.74 6.79 1.54
N TYR A 63 8.46 7.76 2.09
CA TYR A 63 8.40 9.16 1.69
C TYR A 63 9.22 9.35 0.42
N VAL A 64 8.59 9.84 -0.66
CA VAL A 64 9.23 9.98 -1.98
C VAL A 64 8.78 11.24 -2.69
N ASP A 65 9.32 11.49 -3.90
CA ASP A 65 9.06 12.70 -4.71
C ASP A 65 9.39 14.00 -3.96
N GLU A 66 10.50 13.99 -3.21
CA GLU A 66 10.83 15.05 -2.26
C GLU A 66 10.95 16.43 -2.92
N GLU A 67 11.48 16.45 -4.14
CA GLU A 67 11.74 17.65 -4.94
C GLU A 67 10.48 18.19 -5.65
N GLN A 68 9.39 17.41 -5.68
CA GLN A 68 8.20 17.74 -6.45
C GLN A 68 7.22 18.61 -5.66
N VAL A 69 6.57 19.55 -6.35
CA VAL A 69 5.57 20.46 -5.75
C VAL A 69 4.31 19.70 -5.36
N THR A 70 3.90 18.78 -6.22
CA THR A 70 2.83 17.80 -6.01
C THR A 70 3.49 16.44 -6.04
N ARG A 71 3.18 15.57 -5.09
CA ARG A 71 3.77 14.22 -5.01
C ARG A 71 2.75 13.20 -5.45
N ASP A 72 3.24 12.03 -5.85
CA ASP A 72 2.35 10.93 -6.16
C ASP A 72 1.75 10.30 -4.91
N GLY A 73 0.54 9.77 -5.05
CA GLY A 73 -0.01 8.82 -4.11
C GLY A 73 0.40 7.40 -4.48
N ILE A 74 -0.04 6.44 -3.68
CA ILE A 74 0.05 5.02 -4.01
C ILE A 74 -1.33 4.37 -3.92
N GLU A 75 -1.73 3.68 -4.98
CA GLU A 75 -2.88 2.79 -5.00
C GLU A 75 -2.41 1.34 -4.82
N ILE A 76 -2.93 0.68 -3.78
CA ILE A 76 -2.78 -0.75 -3.58
C ILE A 76 -4.11 -1.41 -3.92
N PHE A 77 -4.15 -2.02 -5.10
CA PHE A 77 -5.29 -2.80 -5.56
C PHE A 77 -5.17 -4.23 -5.02
N GLY A 78 -5.66 -4.43 -3.79
CA GLY A 78 -5.60 -5.67 -3.06
C GLY A 78 -5.77 -5.43 -1.56
N GLY A 79 -4.70 -5.63 -0.78
CA GLY A 79 -4.74 -5.46 0.67
C GLY A 79 -3.37 -5.43 1.32
N LEU A 80 -3.32 -4.89 2.54
CA LEU A 80 -2.13 -4.78 3.38
C LEU A 80 -2.38 -5.45 4.72
N VAL A 81 -1.42 -6.27 5.18
CA VAL A 81 -1.41 -6.87 6.51
C VAL A 81 0.01 -6.81 7.07
N GLY A 82 0.26 -5.93 8.03
CA GLY A 82 1.45 -5.98 8.88
C GLY A 82 1.08 -6.61 10.22
N LEU A 83 1.88 -7.57 10.69
CA LEU A 83 1.65 -8.21 12.00
C LEU A 83 2.40 -7.51 13.15
N GLY A 84 3.44 -6.73 12.85
CA GLY A 84 4.20 -5.97 13.84
C GLY A 84 4.88 -6.83 14.90
N ASN A 85 5.29 -8.06 14.57
CA ASN A 85 5.75 -9.06 15.53
C ASN A 85 7.03 -8.63 16.29
N HIS A 86 7.83 -7.73 15.72
CA HIS A 86 9.08 -7.26 16.34
C HIS A 86 9.11 -5.75 16.58
N THR A 87 7.99 -5.06 16.41
CA THR A 87 7.91 -3.61 16.53
C THR A 87 7.22 -3.20 17.83
N SER A 88 8.02 -2.67 18.77
CA SER A 88 7.53 -2.20 20.07
C SER A 88 7.10 -0.72 20.05
N SER A 89 7.53 0.04 19.04
CA SER A 89 7.32 1.49 18.96
C SER A 89 6.91 2.00 17.58
N THR A 90 6.88 1.15 16.56
CA THR A 90 6.48 1.51 15.20
C THR A 90 5.16 0.83 14.84
N PRO A 91 4.29 1.50 14.07
CA PRO A 91 3.04 0.89 13.65
C PRO A 91 3.31 -0.27 12.68
N ALA A 92 2.42 -1.27 12.68
CA ALA A 92 2.50 -2.41 11.76
C ALA A 92 2.32 -1.98 10.28
N ILE A 93 1.65 -0.86 10.05
CA ILE A 93 1.57 -0.17 8.76
C ILE A 93 2.03 1.27 9.00
N ASP A 94 3.20 1.62 8.46
CA ASP A 94 3.80 2.94 8.59
C ASP A 94 3.65 3.72 7.27
N ILE A 95 2.88 4.80 7.28
CA ILE A 95 2.61 5.61 6.09
C ILE A 95 3.40 6.91 6.19
N LYS A 96 4.51 6.99 5.45
CA LYS A 96 5.33 8.21 5.35
C LYS A 96 5.05 9.00 4.07
N ARG A 97 4.36 8.43 3.09
CA ARG A 97 3.91 9.09 1.85
C ARG A 97 3.03 10.30 2.17
N ASP A 98 3.27 11.43 1.50
CA ASP A 98 2.43 12.61 1.58
C ASP A 98 2.25 13.24 0.18
N LEU A 99 1.16 13.97 -0.02
CA LEU A 99 0.83 14.73 -1.23
C LEU A 99 1.00 16.25 -1.04
N ARG A 100 1.72 16.67 0.01
CA ARG A 100 1.83 18.07 0.45
C ARG A 100 0.45 18.75 0.59
N LEU A 101 0.22 19.86 -0.12
CA LEU A 101 -1.02 20.66 -0.05
C LEU A 101 -2.26 19.89 -0.54
N PHE A 102 -2.07 18.82 -1.30
CA PHE A 102 -3.16 18.03 -1.86
C PHE A 102 -3.70 16.95 -0.92
N ASN A 103 -3.04 16.71 0.22
CA ASN A 103 -3.49 15.74 1.22
C ASN A 103 -4.91 15.99 1.75
N TYR A 104 -5.39 17.23 1.72
CA TYR A 104 -6.75 17.55 2.18
C TYR A 104 -7.83 16.99 1.25
N SER A 105 -7.53 16.94 -0.05
CA SER A 105 -8.50 16.55 -1.09
C SER A 105 -8.29 15.11 -1.58
N TYR A 106 -7.10 14.54 -1.35
CA TYR A 106 -6.68 13.26 -1.88
C TYR A 106 -5.94 12.44 -0.81
N PRO A 107 -6.19 11.14 -0.68
CA PRO A 107 -5.44 10.29 0.25
C PRO A 107 -4.04 9.96 -0.30
N ALA A 108 -2.99 10.03 0.52
CA ALA A 108 -1.64 9.62 0.10
C ALA A 108 -1.53 8.12 -0.21
N VAL A 109 -2.36 7.31 0.46
CA VAL A 109 -2.45 5.86 0.26
C VAL A 109 -3.91 5.49 0.02
N LEU A 110 -4.19 4.90 -1.13
CA LEU A 110 -5.49 4.34 -1.48
C LEU A 110 -5.40 2.82 -1.46
N VAL A 111 -6.22 2.15 -0.67
CA VAL A 111 -6.34 0.68 -0.69
C VAL A 111 -7.70 0.31 -1.26
N SER A 112 -7.68 -0.30 -2.44
CA SER A 112 -8.87 -0.70 -3.18
C SER A 112 -8.95 -2.22 -3.23
N THR A 113 -10.06 -2.78 -2.71
CA THR A 113 -10.24 -4.22 -2.65
C THR A 113 -10.79 -4.76 -3.97
N SER A 114 -10.32 -5.93 -4.39
CA SER A 114 -10.96 -6.70 -5.47
C SER A 114 -11.47 -8.03 -4.94
N GLU A 115 -12.60 -8.50 -5.48
CA GLU A 115 -13.18 -9.81 -5.12
C GLU A 115 -12.18 -10.96 -5.29
N LYS A 116 -11.22 -10.84 -6.23
CA LYS A 116 -10.17 -11.84 -6.44
C LYS A 116 -9.26 -11.99 -5.22
N TYR A 117 -8.88 -10.88 -4.59
CA TYR A 117 -8.04 -10.92 -3.39
C TYR A 117 -8.82 -11.35 -2.16
N ALA A 118 -10.13 -11.05 -2.08
CA ALA A 118 -11.01 -11.58 -1.05
C ALA A 118 -11.22 -13.11 -1.16
N LYS A 119 -11.27 -13.65 -2.39
CA LYS A 119 -11.31 -15.11 -2.61
C LYS A 119 -9.96 -15.77 -2.33
N MET A 120 -8.85 -15.13 -2.70
CA MET A 120 -7.50 -15.62 -2.40
C MET A 120 -7.21 -15.62 -0.89
N SER A 121 -7.63 -14.60 -0.15
CA SER A 121 -7.42 -14.57 1.31
C SER A 121 -8.15 -15.71 2.02
N LYS A 122 -9.34 -16.15 1.56
CA LYS A 122 -10.02 -17.34 2.10
C LYS A 122 -9.19 -18.62 1.97
N ILE A 123 -8.40 -18.77 0.90
CA ILE A 123 -7.52 -19.94 0.71
C ILE A 123 -6.40 -19.97 1.76
N PHE A 124 -5.86 -18.80 2.13
CA PHE A 124 -4.72 -18.72 3.07
C PHE A 124 -5.13 -18.66 4.54
N PHE A 125 -6.25 -18.02 4.86
CA PHE A 125 -6.66 -17.76 6.24
C PHE A 125 -7.84 -18.63 6.72
N ALA A 126 -8.33 -19.54 5.87
CA ALA A 126 -9.31 -20.60 6.14
C ALA A 126 -10.63 -20.18 6.83
N THR A 127 -10.86 -18.88 7.04
CA THR A 127 -11.96 -18.35 7.83
C THR A 127 -12.53 -17.14 7.11
N GLU A 128 -13.85 -16.99 7.16
CA GLU A 128 -14.52 -15.77 6.70
C GLU A 128 -14.13 -14.63 7.64
N ALA A 129 -13.08 -13.89 7.28
CA ALA A 129 -12.77 -12.65 7.96
C ALA A 129 -13.81 -11.59 7.54
N PRO A 130 -14.57 -11.00 8.48
CA PRO A 130 -15.40 -9.85 8.15
C PRO A 130 -14.50 -8.72 7.65
N MET A 131 -14.63 -8.40 6.37
CA MET A 131 -13.80 -7.39 5.71
C MET A 131 -14.40 -6.01 6.02
N TYR A 132 -13.83 -5.31 7.01
CA TYR A 132 -14.24 -3.96 7.35
C TYR A 132 -13.49 -2.95 6.47
N LYS A 133 -14.21 -2.23 5.61
CA LYS A 133 -13.69 -1.07 4.89
C LYS A 133 -13.66 0.11 5.85
N GLN A 134 -12.47 0.51 6.30
CA GLN A 134 -12.29 1.72 7.09
C GLN A 134 -11.70 2.82 6.20
N GLU A 135 -12.48 3.86 5.93
CA GLU A 135 -11.98 5.08 5.29
C GLU A 135 -11.45 6.00 6.40
N ILE A 136 -10.14 6.23 6.45
CA ILE A 136 -9.52 7.15 7.41
C ILE A 136 -9.34 8.50 6.71
N GLY A 137 -10.24 9.45 6.99
CA GLY A 137 -10.09 10.85 6.59
C GLY A 137 -9.46 11.66 7.72
N PHE A 138 -8.32 12.28 7.47
CA PHE A 138 -7.72 13.23 8.42
C PHE A 138 -8.42 14.58 8.30
N LYS A 139 -9.15 14.99 9.35
CA LYS A 139 -9.64 16.36 9.47
C LYS A 139 -8.50 17.23 9.99
N GLY A 140 -8.04 18.17 9.18
CA GLY A 140 -7.07 19.19 9.59
C GLY A 140 -7.63 20.04 10.75
N LEU A 141 -6.76 20.37 11.72
CA LEU A 141 -7.02 21.33 12.78
C LEU A 141 -7.16 22.75 12.23
#